data_AF-A0A946I413-F1
#
_entry.id   AF-A0A946I413-F1
#
_cell.length_a   1.000
_cell.length_b   1.000
_cell.length_c   1.000
_cell.angle_alpha   90.00
_cell.angle_beta   90.00
_cell.angle_gamma   90.00
#
_symmetry.space_group_name_H-M   'P 1'
#
loop_
_entity.id
_entity.type
_entity.pdbx_description
1 polymer ?
#
loop_
_entity_poly.entity_id
_entity_poly.type
_entity_poly.pdbx_seq_one_letter_code
_entity_poly.pdbx_strand_id
1 'polypeptide(L)'
;LNSLCVRFFVPRGIDKTELFWFYVGYEDDTEEQTAMRVMQGNLTGAAGLVSLEDGCINEFVQRGTHGSEGKAGLAEMGGRDVESSDASRATETAIRGFWTGYRKIMGIA
;
A
#
# COMPACT_ATOMS: atom_id res chain seq x y z
N LEU A 1 -10.63 12.43 13.31
CA LEU A 1 -10.15 11.79 12.07
C LEU A 1 -11.05 12.24 10.93
N ASN A 2 -10.51 12.77 9.82
CA ASN A 2 -11.35 13.39 8.79
C ASN A 2 -11.88 12.38 7.76
N SER A 3 -11.06 11.39 7.39
CA SER A 3 -11.49 10.25 6.57
C SER A 3 -10.64 9.04 6.95
N LEU A 4 -11.27 7.87 7.02
CA LEU A 4 -10.61 6.59 7.25
C LEU A 4 -11.03 5.63 6.15
N CYS A 5 -10.06 4.97 5.54
CA CYS A 5 -10.32 3.93 4.56
C CYS A 5 -9.50 2.69 4.90
N VAL A 6 -10.19 1.55 4.96
CA VAL A 6 -9.54 0.24 4.98
C VAL A 6 -9.41 -0.25 3.55
N ARG A 7 -8.18 -0.59 3.16
CA ARG A 7 -7.86 -1.17 1.85
C ARG A 7 -7.66 -2.67 2.00
N PHE A 8 -8.47 -3.46 1.32
CA PHE A 8 -8.39 -4.92 1.37
C PHE A 8 -7.95 -5.48 0.02
N PHE A 9 -6.75 -6.07 0.00
CA PHE A 9 -6.15 -6.67 -1.18
C PHE A 9 -6.56 -8.14 -1.29
N VAL A 10 -7.17 -8.51 -2.41
CA VAL A 10 -7.59 -9.88 -2.72
C VAL A 10 -6.77 -10.40 -3.89
N PRO A 11 -5.84 -11.33 -3.67
CA PRO A 11 -5.11 -11.97 -4.75
C PRO A 11 -6.07 -12.72 -5.69
N ARG A 12 -5.93 -12.50 -7.00
CA ARG A 12 -6.69 -13.22 -8.04
C ARG A 12 -5.79 -14.09 -8.94
N GLY A 13 -4.49 -13.99 -8.73
CA GLY A 13 -3.45 -14.71 -9.47
C GLY A 13 -2.09 -14.14 -9.11
N ILE A 14 -1.04 -14.63 -9.77
CA ILE A 14 0.33 -14.13 -9.60
C ILE A 14 0.51 -12.74 -10.23
N ASP A 15 -0.33 -12.39 -11.19
CA ASP A 15 -0.28 -11.20 -12.04
C ASP A 15 -1.53 -10.32 -11.87
N LYS A 16 -2.42 -10.66 -10.92
CA LYS A 16 -3.70 -9.97 -10.76
C LYS A 16 -4.12 -9.89 -9.29
N THR A 17 -4.55 -8.71 -8.89
CA THR A 17 -5.11 -8.42 -7.56
C THR A 17 -6.33 -7.53 -7.70
N GLU A 18 -7.32 -7.73 -6.84
CA GLU A 18 -8.44 -6.83 -6.66
C GLU A 18 -8.28 -6.04 -5.35
N LEU A 19 -8.64 -4.76 -5.37
CA LEU A 19 -8.52 -3.88 -4.22
C LEU A 19 -9.89 -3.33 -3.83
N PHE A 20 -10.37 -3.69 -2.64
CA PHE A 20 -11.60 -3.17 -2.07
C PHE A 20 -11.30 -2.00 -1.13
N TRP A 21 -12.12 -0.96 -1.22
CA TRP A 21 -11.99 0.27 -0.43
C TRP A 21 -13.22 0.39 0.48
N PHE A 22 -13.00 0.38 1.78
CA PHE A 22 -14.06 0.54 2.78
C PHE A 22 -13.86 1.84 3.52
N TYR A 23 -14.68 2.84 3.20
CA TYR A 23 -14.69 4.11 3.91
C TYR A 23 -15.50 3.98 5.19
N VAL A 24 -14.92 4.42 6.30
CA VAL A 24 -15.48 4.30 7.64
C VAL A 24 -15.84 5.68 8.17
N GLY A 25 -17.10 5.82 8.58
CA GLY A 25 -17.60 6.94 9.38
C GLY A 25 -17.87 6.51 10.82
N TYR A 26 -18.30 7.45 11.65
CA TYR A 26 -18.75 7.20 13.01
C TYR A 26 -20.28 7.16 13.08
N GLU A 27 -20.83 6.41 14.03
CA GLU A 27 -22.28 6.32 14.24
C GLU A 27 -22.89 7.66 14.68
N ASP A 28 -22.10 8.49 15.36
CA ASP A 28 -22.47 9.82 15.86
C ASP A 28 -22.07 10.96 14.92
N ASP A 29 -21.65 10.66 13.69
CA ASP A 29 -21.37 11.70 12.69
C ASP A 29 -22.65 12.49 12.37
N THR A 30 -22.55 13.83 12.35
CA THR A 30 -23.59 14.67 11.80
C THR A 30 -23.69 14.50 10.28
N GLU A 31 -24.79 14.94 9.67
CA GLU A 31 -24.95 14.94 8.21
C GLU A 31 -23.82 15.71 7.50
N GLU A 32 -23.39 16.83 8.08
CA GLU A 32 -22.29 17.64 7.55
C GLU A 32 -20.95 16.89 7.60
N GLN A 33 -20.65 16.20 8.70
CA GLN A 33 -19.45 15.39 8.83
C GLN A 33 -19.45 14.22 7.85
N THR A 34 -20.60 13.57 7.67
CA THR A 34 -20.78 12.50 6.68
C THR A 34 -20.53 13.02 5.26
N ALA A 35 -21.11 14.17 4.90
CA ALA A 35 -20.90 14.80 3.60
C ALA A 35 -19.42 15.17 3.36
N MET A 36 -18.74 15.71 4.38
CA MET A 36 -17.31 16.02 4.32
C MET A 36 -16.46 14.75 4.09
N ARG A 37 -16.76 13.64 4.77
CA ARG A 37 -16.07 12.36 4.58
C ARG A 37 -16.22 11.82 3.17
N VAL A 38 -17.45 11.83 2.64
CA VAL A 38 -17.74 11.41 1.26
C VAL A 38 -16.96 12.28 0.26
N MET A 39 -16.95 13.60 0.47
CA MET A 39 -16.18 14.51 -0.39
C MET A 39 -14.67 14.22 -0.35
N GLN A 40 -14.10 13.94 0.82
CA GLN A 40 -12.70 13.53 0.95
C GLN A 40 -12.40 12.19 0.28
N GLY A 41 -13.42 11.34 0.08
CA GLY A 41 -13.32 10.13 -0.73
C GLY A 41 -12.74 10.36 -2.12
N ASN A 42 -12.95 11.55 -2.71
CA ASN A 42 -12.41 11.93 -4.03
C ASN A 42 -10.87 11.92 -4.12
N LEU A 43 -10.15 11.87 -2.98
CA LEU A 43 -8.70 11.76 -2.97
C LEU A 43 -8.22 10.32 -3.17
N THR A 44 -9.04 9.34 -2.84
CA THR A 44 -8.65 7.93 -2.78
C THR A 44 -9.65 7.02 -3.53
N GLY A 45 -9.40 5.72 -3.62
CA GLY A 45 -10.24 4.81 -4.40
C GLY A 45 -9.82 4.69 -5.87
N ALA A 46 -10.59 3.95 -6.65
CA ALA A 46 -10.24 3.63 -8.04
C ALA A 46 -10.11 4.86 -8.96
N ALA A 47 -10.81 5.95 -8.63
CA ALA A 47 -10.75 7.22 -9.35
C ALA A 47 -10.24 8.38 -8.47
N GLY A 48 -9.59 8.06 -7.36
CA GLY A 48 -9.10 9.06 -6.42
C GLY A 48 -7.91 9.85 -6.98
N LEU A 49 -7.89 11.16 -6.76
CA LEU A 49 -6.85 12.05 -7.28
C LEU A 49 -5.42 11.66 -6.85
N VAL A 50 -5.26 11.01 -5.70
CA VAL A 50 -3.96 10.55 -5.19
C VAL A 50 -3.72 9.08 -5.55
N SER A 51 -4.72 8.22 -5.37
CA SER A 51 -4.55 6.76 -5.53
C SER A 51 -4.58 6.26 -6.97
N LEU A 52 -5.00 7.10 -7.93
CA LEU A 52 -4.98 6.72 -9.35
C LEU A 52 -3.54 6.43 -9.82
N GLU A 53 -2.57 7.20 -9.33
CA GLU A 53 -1.15 6.99 -9.64
C GLU A 53 -0.60 5.70 -9.03
N ASP A 54 -1.03 5.35 -7.80
CA ASP A 54 -0.65 4.10 -7.12
C ASP A 54 -1.06 2.86 -7.94
N GLY A 55 -2.26 2.88 -8.54
CA GLY A 55 -2.72 1.79 -9.40
C GLY A 55 -1.84 1.63 -10.65
N CYS A 56 -1.47 2.75 -11.26
CA CYS A 56 -0.64 2.80 -12.46
C CYS A 56 0.79 2.27 -12.20
N ILE A 57 1.42 2.70 -11.11
CA ILE A 57 2.81 2.30 -10.82
C ILE A 57 2.94 0.80 -10.51
N ASN A 58 1.94 0.20 -9.84
CA ASN A 58 1.95 -1.24 -9.56
C ASN A 58 1.97 -2.07 -10.85
N GLU A 59 1.18 -1.67 -11.85
CA GLU A 59 1.16 -2.34 -13.15
C GLU A 59 2.49 -2.18 -13.90
N PHE A 60 3.11 -1.00 -13.81
CA PHE A 60 4.43 -0.77 -14.40
C PHE A 60 5.51 -1.63 -13.75
N VAL A 61 5.49 -1.78 -12.42
CA VAL A 61 6.41 -2.66 -11.69
C VAL A 61 6.21 -4.11 -12.12
N GLN A 62 4.95 -4.59 -12.13
CA GLN A 62 4.63 -5.98 -12.54
C GLN A 62 5.11 -6.28 -13.97
N ARG A 63 4.93 -5.36 -14.90
CA ARG A 63 5.47 -5.52 -16.27
C ARG A 63 6.99 -5.44 -16.31
N GLY A 64 7.60 -4.53 -15.55
CA GLY A 64 9.04 -4.35 -15.49
C GLY A 64 9.81 -5.55 -14.94
N THR A 65 9.22 -6.29 -14.01
CA THR A 65 9.84 -7.50 -13.44
C THR A 65 10.00 -8.62 -14.46
N HIS A 66 9.09 -8.75 -15.45
CA HIS A 66 9.22 -9.73 -16.53
C HIS A 66 10.46 -9.48 -17.41
N GLY A 67 10.88 -8.23 -17.57
CA GLY A 67 12.11 -7.88 -18.31
C GLY A 67 13.39 -7.97 -17.49
N SER A 68 13.29 -8.31 -16.20
CA SER A 68 14.38 -8.22 -15.22
C SER A 68 14.70 -9.58 -14.59
N GLU A 69 14.47 -10.67 -15.33
CA GLU A 69 14.75 -12.03 -14.85
C GLU A 69 16.21 -12.17 -14.37
N GLY A 70 16.40 -12.82 -13.22
CA GLY A 70 17.71 -12.98 -12.58
C GLY A 70 18.29 -11.70 -11.97
N LYS A 71 17.56 -10.58 -11.96
CA LYS A 71 17.91 -9.36 -11.22
C LYS A 71 17.20 -9.33 -9.86
N ALA A 72 17.66 -8.43 -8.98
CA ALA A 72 17.08 -8.22 -7.66
C ALA A 72 16.68 -6.75 -7.48
N GLY A 73 15.59 -6.52 -6.75
CA GLY A 73 15.27 -5.20 -6.23
C GLY A 73 16.21 -4.81 -5.08
N LEU A 74 16.46 -3.52 -4.92
CA LEU A 74 17.28 -2.96 -3.85
C LEU A 74 16.38 -2.21 -2.87
N ALA A 75 16.45 -2.55 -1.59
CA ALA A 75 15.67 -1.91 -0.51
C ALA A 75 16.59 -1.46 0.63
N GLU A 76 17.57 -0.59 0.33
CA GLU A 76 18.63 -0.16 1.27
C GLU A 76 18.46 1.28 1.78
N MET A 77 17.37 1.99 1.43
CA MET A 77 17.11 3.30 1.99
C MET A 77 16.91 3.19 3.50
N GLY A 78 17.69 3.97 4.24
CA GLY A 78 17.73 3.92 5.71
C GLY A 78 18.49 2.71 6.28
N GLY A 79 19.34 2.04 5.49
CA GLY A 79 20.21 0.96 5.95
C GLY A 79 19.70 -0.44 5.59
N ARG A 80 20.24 -1.47 6.27
CA ARG A 80 19.91 -2.89 6.01
C ARG A 80 19.09 -3.53 7.12
N ASP A 81 19.03 -2.88 8.28
CA ASP A 81 18.35 -3.41 9.45
C ASP A 81 16.83 -3.21 9.35
N VAL A 82 16.11 -3.95 10.20
CA VAL A 82 14.65 -3.89 10.35
C VAL A 82 14.30 -3.33 11.73
N GLU A 83 14.98 -2.25 12.11
CA GLU A 83 14.77 -1.58 13.40
C GLU A 83 13.96 -0.30 13.24
N SER A 84 13.12 0.00 14.22
CA SER A 84 12.42 1.27 14.27
C SER A 84 13.41 2.43 14.29
N SER A 85 13.16 3.44 13.46
CA SER A 85 13.95 4.66 13.41
C SER A 85 13.08 5.85 13.78
N ASP A 86 13.44 6.57 14.84
CA ASP A 86 12.78 7.81 15.23
C ASP A 86 13.27 9.02 14.39
N ALA A 87 14.33 8.82 13.59
CA ALA A 87 15.03 9.90 12.92
C ALA A 87 14.40 10.33 11.59
N SER A 88 13.77 9.40 10.85
CA SER A 88 13.23 9.70 9.52
C SER A 88 12.12 8.74 9.09
N ARG A 89 11.12 9.31 8.40
CA ARG A 89 10.09 8.54 7.68
C ARG A 89 10.56 8.08 6.28
N ALA A 90 11.67 8.62 5.78
CA ALA A 90 12.25 8.23 4.49
C ALA A 90 13.16 7.01 4.67
N THR A 91 12.55 5.83 4.80
CA THR A 91 13.24 4.55 5.02
C THR A 91 12.43 3.40 4.41
N GLU A 92 13.10 2.32 4.01
CA GLU A 92 12.49 1.09 3.49
C GLU A 92 12.41 -0.02 4.57
N THR A 93 12.62 0.33 5.84
CA THR A 93 12.62 -0.62 6.98
C THR A 93 11.37 -1.50 7.01
N ALA A 94 10.17 -0.92 6.81
CA ALA A 94 8.92 -1.69 6.81
C ALA A 94 8.84 -2.66 5.62
N ILE A 95 9.36 -2.28 4.45
CA ILE A 95 9.41 -3.14 3.25
C ILE A 95 10.36 -4.32 3.51
N ARG A 96 11.55 -4.05 4.06
CA ARG A 96 12.50 -5.11 4.46
C ARG A 96 11.89 -6.06 5.50
N GLY A 97 11.17 -5.53 6.48
CA GLY A 97 10.49 -6.32 7.51
C GLY A 97 9.40 -7.22 6.93
N PHE A 98 8.58 -6.70 6.01
CA PHE A 98 7.59 -7.48 5.28
C PHE A 98 8.24 -8.66 4.54
N TRP A 99 9.28 -8.41 3.75
CA TRP A 99 9.96 -9.47 3.00
C TRP A 99 10.69 -10.48 3.89
N THR A 100 11.26 -10.04 5.00
CA THR A 100 11.85 -10.94 6.01
C THR A 100 10.80 -11.90 6.57
N GLY A 101 9.64 -11.38 6.96
CA GLY A 101 8.50 -12.18 7.43
C GLY A 101 7.96 -13.11 6.35
N TYR A 102 7.76 -12.60 5.13
CA TYR A 102 7.29 -13.38 3.99
C TYR A 102 8.21 -14.56 3.68
N ARG A 103 9.54 -14.34 3.58
CA ARG A 103 10.51 -15.41 3.32
C ARG A 103 10.48 -16.50 4.39
N LYS A 104 10.33 -16.10 5.66
CA LYS A 104 10.17 -17.03 6.78
C LYS A 104 8.90 -17.87 6.65
N ILE A 105 7.76 -17.24 6.35
CA ILE A 105 6.46 -17.94 6.15
C ILE A 105 6.55 -18.94 4.98
N MET A 106 7.23 -18.55 3.91
CA MET A 106 7.38 -19.36 2.70
C MET A 106 8.48 -20.42 2.79
N GLY A 107 9.27 -20.47 3.87
CA GLY A 107 10.36 -21.43 4.04
C GLY A 107 11.57 -21.22 3.11
N ILE A 108 11.79 -19.97 2.69
CA ILE A 108 12.88 -19.55 1.77
C ILE A 108 13.80 -18.51 2.43
N ALA A 109 13.80 -18.48 3.77
CA ALA A 109 14.70 -17.65 4.55
C ALA A 109 16.13 -18.17 4.43
#